data_AF-A0A7W1BVJ1-F1
#
_entry.id   AF-A0A7W1BVJ1-F1
#
_cell.length_a   1.000
_cell.length_b   1.000
_cell.length_c   1.000
_cell.angle_alpha   90.00
_cell.angle_beta   90.00
_cell.angle_gamma   90.00
#
_symmetry.space_group_name_H-M   'P 1'
#
loop_
_entity.id
_entity.type
_entity.pdbx_description
1 polymer ?
#
loop_
_entity_poly.entity_id
_entity_poly.type
_entity_poly.pdbx_seq_one_letter_code
_entity_poly.pdbx_strand_id
1 'polypeptide(L)' 'FGGVKESGIGREGSSYGIDEWLELKYWALGGMGEPL' A
#
# COMPACT_ATOMS: atom_id res chain seq x y z
N PHE A 1 11.02 -9.97 7.23
CA PHE A 1 11.18 -11.43 7.05
C PHE A 1 10.24 -11.87 5.93
N GLY A 2 10.59 -12.83 5.07
CA GLY A 2 9.72 -13.23 3.96
C GLY A 2 10.33 -14.31 3.08
N GLY A 3 9.49 -15.11 2.43
CA GLY A 3 9.87 -16.21 1.54
C GLY A 3 10.00 -15.77 0.08
N VAL A 4 10.54 -16.66 -0.76
CA VAL A 4 10.57 -16.50 -2.22
C VAL A 4 10.19 -17.83 -2.89
N LYS A 5 9.56 -17.77 -4.08
CA LYS A 5 9.11 -18.93 -4.86
C LYS A 5 8.12 -19.80 -4.05
N GLU A 6 8.37 -21.10 -3.95
CA GLU A 6 7.51 -22.06 -3.25
C GLU A 6 7.56 -21.91 -1.73
N SER A 7 8.55 -21.17 -1.19
CA SER A 7 8.62 -20.85 0.24
C SER A 7 7.66 -19.72 0.66
N GLY A 8 6.91 -19.12 -0.29
CA GLY A 8 5.91 -18.09 -0.04
C GLY A 8 6.21 -16.75 -0.72
N ILE A 9 5.25 -15.84 -0.62
CA ILE A 9 5.31 -14.45 -1.13
C ILE A 9 4.96 -13.47 -0.01
N GLY A 10 5.35 -12.20 -0.15
CA GLY A 10 5.10 -11.16 0.84
C GLY A 10 6.21 -11.00 1.88
N ARG A 11 6.01 -10.07 2.83
CA ARG A 11 6.98 -9.74 3.87
C ARG A 11 6.27 -9.39 5.18
N GLU A 12 6.87 -9.82 6.29
CA GLU A 12 6.43 -9.54 7.65
C GLU A 12 7.46 -8.70 8.42
N GLY A 13 6.95 -7.83 9.31
CA GLY A 13 7.76 -6.90 10.11
C GLY A 13 8.33 -5.73 9.30
N SER A 14 8.96 -4.76 9.99
CA SER A 14 9.35 -3.46 9.40
C SER A 14 8.13 -2.69 8.83
N SER A 15 8.36 -1.58 8.12
CA SER A 15 7.32 -0.81 7.45
C SER A 15 6.58 -1.61 6.36
N TYR A 16 7.16 -2.69 5.84
CA TYR A 16 6.52 -3.52 4.81
C TYR A 16 5.44 -4.46 5.37
N GLY A 17 5.45 -4.73 6.68
CA GLY A 17 4.47 -5.62 7.30
C GLY A 17 3.07 -5.00 7.43
N ILE A 18 2.97 -3.67 7.48
CA ILE A 18 1.67 -2.98 7.57
C ILE A 18 0.95 -2.91 6.21
N ASP A 19 1.67 -3.04 5.11
CA ASP A 19 1.12 -2.97 3.75
C ASP A 19 0.11 -4.11 3.47
N GLU A 20 0.25 -5.26 4.13
CA GLU A 20 -0.72 -6.37 4.03
C GLU A 20 -2.08 -6.06 4.69
N TRP A 21 -2.15 -5.00 5.51
CA TRP A 21 -3.34 -4.61 6.27
C TRP A 21 -3.96 -3.30 5.81
N LEU A 22 -3.32 -2.59 4.88
CA LEU A 22 -3.79 -1.32 4.34
C LEU A 22 -4.12 -1.46 2.86
N GLU A 23 -5.10 -0.70 2.40
CA GLU A 23 -5.44 -0.59 0.98
C GLU A 23 -5.03 0.78 0.46
N LEU A 24 -4.29 0.80 -0.65
CA LEU A 24 -3.96 2.05 -1.32
C LEU A 24 -5.18 2.56 -2.09
N LYS A 25 -5.68 3.74 -1.68
CA LYS A 25 -6.78 4.41 -2.37
C LYS A 25 -6.33 5.76 -2.91
N TYR A 26 -6.42 5.91 -4.23
CA TYR A 26 -6.07 7.15 -4.92
C TYR A 26 -7.26 8.10 -4.97
N TRP A 27 -7.08 9.34 -4.48
CA TRP A 27 -8.08 10.39 -4.53
C TRP A 27 -7.56 11.58 -5.36
N ALA A 28 -8.13 11.77 -6.55
CA ALA A 28 -7.89 12.95 -7.40
C ALA A 28 -8.84 14.09 -6.99
N LEU A 29 -8.43 14.87 -5.99
CA LEU A 29 -9.21 16.03 -5.56
C LEU A 29 -8.96 17.21 -6.49
N GLY A 30 -9.96 17.56 -7.30
CA GLY A 30 -9.96 18.74 -8.17
C GLY A 30 -10.73 19.91 -7.56
N GLY A 31 -10.39 21.14 -7.96
CA GLY A 31 -11.19 22.34 -7.71
C GLY A 31 -11.48 22.57 -6.23
N MET A 32 -10.44 22.53 -5.39
CA MET A 32 -10.49 22.69 -3.92
C MET A 32 -10.99 24.10 -3.50
N GLY A 33 -12.24 24.44 -3.85
CA GLY A 33 -12.87 25.75 -3.65
C GLY A 33 -12.72 26.73 -4.82
N GLU A 34 -11.89 26.42 -5.83
CA GLU A 34 -11.58 27.31 -6.94
C GLU A 34 -11.99 26.70 -8.29
N PRO A 35 -12.41 27.51 -9.28
CA PRO A 35 -12.65 27.02 -10.63
C PRO A 35 -11.36 26.42 -11.21
N LEU A 36 -11.53 25.28 -11.89
CA LEU A 36 -10.46 24.52 -12.54
C LEU A 36 -9.82 25.27 -13.71
#